data_AF-A0A9P6ISL3-F1
#
_entry.id   AF-A0A9P6ISL3-F1
#
_cell.length_a   1.000
_cell.length_b   1.000
_cell.length_c   1.000
_cell.angle_alpha   90.00
_cell.angle_beta   90.00
_cell.angle_gamma   90.00
#
_symmetry.space_group_name_H-M   'P 1'
#
loop_
_entity.id
_entity.type
_entity.pdbx_description
1 polymer ?
#
loop_
_entity_poly.entity_id
_entity_poly.type
_entity_poly.pdbx_seq_one_letter_code
_entity_poly.pdbx_strand_id
1 'polypeptide(L)'
;VSLCVETAKLLKNQGIKARVISMPSTTLFDEQSFEYRASVLIDGVPAVSVEAMSTYGWTRYAHESIGIDTFGVSGPYKEAYKHFGLIPDVVADKVKKVVAFYKKERFVPSLVRKYFH
;
A
#
# COMPACT_ATOMS: atom_id res chain seq x y z
N VAL A 1 -6.12 -3.85 -7.26
CA VAL A 1 -6.14 -2.41 -7.62
C VAL A 1 -7.49 -1.74 -7.37
N SER A 2 -8.63 -2.28 -7.85
CA SER A 2 -9.97 -1.68 -7.64
C SER A 2 -10.30 -1.36 -6.17
N LEU A 3 -9.99 -2.30 -5.26
CA LEU A 3 -10.07 -2.10 -3.81
C LEU A 3 -9.38 -0.82 -3.33
N CYS A 4 -8.18 -0.52 -3.85
CA CYS A 4 -7.42 0.68 -3.49
C CYS A 4 -8.07 1.95 -4.05
N VAL A 5 -8.68 1.88 -5.24
CA VAL A 5 -9.43 3.00 -5.83
C VAL A 5 -10.67 3.34 -5.01
N GLU A 6 -11.41 2.33 -4.55
CA GLU A 6 -12.54 2.51 -3.64
C GLU A 6 -12.11 3.07 -2.28
N THR A 7 -11.03 2.51 -1.72
CA THR A 7 -10.44 2.99 -0.47
C THR A 7 -10.02 4.47 -0.57
N ALA A 8 -9.40 4.87 -1.69
CA ALA A 8 -9.00 6.26 -1.92
C ALA A 8 -10.21 7.22 -1.97
N LYS A 9 -11.37 6.77 -2.49
CA LYS A 9 -12.62 7.57 -2.45
C LYS A 9 -13.12 7.76 -1.02
N LEU A 10 -13.09 6.71 -0.19
CA LEU A 10 -13.47 6.80 1.22
C LEU A 10 -12.56 7.73 2.02
N LEU A 11 -11.24 7.60 1.81
CA LEU A 11 -10.24 8.46 2.45
C LEU A 11 -10.41 9.92 2.05
N LYS A 12 -10.74 10.20 0.78
CA LYS A 12 -11.00 11.55 0.29
C LYS A 12 -12.16 12.21 1.04
N ASN A 13 -13.24 11.48 1.32
CA ASN A 13 -14.38 11.97 2.10
C ASN A 13 -14.01 12.29 3.56
N GLN A 14 -12.89 11.74 4.04
CA GLN A 14 -12.35 11.96 5.39
C GLN A 14 -11.17 12.97 5.38
N GLY A 15 -10.97 13.70 4.28
CA GLY A 15 -9.94 14.73 4.17
C GLY A 15 -8.53 14.21 3.87
N ILE A 16 -8.36 12.91 3.60
CA ILE A 16 -7.07 12.29 3.27
C ILE A 16 -6.98 12.10 1.75
N LYS A 17 -6.01 12.75 1.11
CA LYS A 17 -5.73 12.56 -0.32
C LYS A 17 -4.78 11.39 -0.50
N ALA A 18 -5.25 10.31 -1.12
CA ALA A 18 -4.43 9.15 -1.46
C ALA A 18 -4.14 9.13 -2.98
N ARG A 19 -2.89 8.79 -3.34
CA ARG A 19 -2.48 8.45 -4.71
C ARG A 19 -2.49 6.92 -4.83
N VAL A 20 -3.12 6.39 -5.88
CA VAL A 20 -3.12 4.94 -6.15
C VAL A 20 -2.04 4.65 -7.19
N ILE A 21 -1.19 3.68 -6.89
CA ILE A 21 -0.14 3.18 -7.77
C ILE A 21 -0.50 1.72 -8.12
N SER A 22 -0.41 1.37 -9.41
CA SER A 22 -0.54 -0.01 -9.86
C SER A 22 0.87 -0.55 -10.11
N MET A 23 1.24 -1.65 -9.44
CA MET A 23 2.57 -2.26 -9.54
C MET A 23 2.44 -3.69 -10.10
N PRO A 24 2.26 -3.86 -11.43
CA PRO A 24 1.99 -5.17 -12.04
C PRO A 24 3.22 -6.09 -12.08
N SER A 25 4.43 -5.54 -12.11
CA SER A 25 5.69 -6.29 -12.07
C SER A 25 6.72 -5.48 -11.31
N THR A 26 7.12 -5.99 -10.15
CA THR A 26 8.21 -5.39 -9.37
C THR A 26 9.54 -5.52 -10.09
N THR A 27 9.78 -6.63 -10.80
CA THR A 27 11.02 -6.83 -11.57
C THR A 27 11.20 -5.77 -12.65
N LEU A 28 10.17 -5.51 -13.44
CA LEU A 28 10.25 -4.46 -14.46
C LEU A 28 10.37 -3.07 -13.84
N PHE A 29 9.73 -2.83 -12.70
CA PHE A 29 9.87 -1.57 -11.97
C PHE A 29 11.29 -1.34 -11.46
N ASP A 30 11.96 -2.39 -10.99
CA ASP A 30 13.33 -2.34 -10.48
C ASP A 30 14.32 -1.91 -11.57
N GLU A 31 14.11 -2.32 -12.81
CA GLU A 31 14.93 -1.99 -13.97
C GLU A 31 14.78 -0.53 -14.45
N GLN A 32 13.78 0.19 -13.95
CA GLN A 32 13.53 1.57 -14.38
C GLN A 32 14.55 2.54 -13.78
N SER A 33 14.68 3.72 -14.40
CA SER A 33 15.61 4.75 -13.92
C SER A 33 15.26 5.20 -12.50
N PHE A 34 16.25 5.77 -11.80
CA PHE A 34 16.04 6.35 -10.48
C PHE A 34 14.95 7.43 -10.53
N GLU A 35 14.97 8.30 -11.55
CA GLU A 35 14.00 9.38 -11.74
C GLU A 35 12.58 8.84 -11.92
N TYR A 36 12.41 7.78 -12.71
CA TYR A 36 11.10 7.15 -12.89
C TYR A 36 10.59 6.56 -11.57
N ARG A 37 11.42 5.77 -10.87
CA ARG A 37 11.05 5.17 -9.58
C ARG A 37 10.71 6.24 -8.55
N ALA A 38 11.47 7.33 -8.48
CA ALA A 38 11.22 8.48 -7.60
C ALA A 38 9.95 9.27 -7.97
N SER A 39 9.56 9.29 -9.24
CA SER A 39 8.29 9.89 -9.67
C SER A 39 7.06 9.09 -9.22
N VAL A 40 7.22 7.76 -9.10
CA VAL A 40 6.18 6.83 -8.66
C VAL A 40 6.12 6.75 -7.13
N LEU A 41 7.24 6.39 -6.49
CA LEU A 41 7.42 6.29 -5.04
C LEU A 41 8.02 7.58 -4.50
N ILE A 42 7.17 8.60 -4.37
CA ILE A 42 7.58 9.94 -3.97
C ILE A 42 8.07 10.00 -2.52
N ASP A 43 9.14 10.77 -2.29
CA ASP A 43 9.68 11.01 -0.95
C ASP A 43 8.70 11.82 -0.08
N GLY A 44 8.74 11.60 1.24
CA GLY A 44 7.95 12.36 2.20
C GLY A 44 6.47 11.94 2.30
N VAL A 45 6.03 10.92 1.54
CA VAL A 45 4.65 10.43 1.56
C VAL A 45 4.59 8.95 1.97
N PRO A 46 3.78 8.57 2.96
CA PRO A 46 3.63 7.18 3.34
C PRO A 46 2.99 6.36 2.22
N ALA A 47 3.74 5.42 1.66
CA ALA A 47 3.23 4.34 0.81
C ALA A 47 2.76 3.12 1.64
N VAL A 48 1.62 2.55 1.26
CA VAL A 48 1.03 1.32 1.82
C VAL A 48 0.75 0.35 0.67
N SER A 49 1.26 -0.88 0.72
CA SER A 49 0.93 -1.91 -0.25
C SER A 49 -0.35 -2.65 0.14
N VAL A 50 -1.11 -3.11 -0.87
CA VAL A 50 -2.33 -3.90 -0.68
C VAL A 50 -2.35 -5.03 -1.70
N GLU A 51 -2.18 -6.26 -1.23
CA GLU A 51 -2.17 -7.46 -2.07
C GLU A 51 -2.80 -8.63 -1.33
N ALA A 52 -3.65 -9.41 -2.00
CA ALA A 52 -4.33 -10.57 -1.40
C ALA A 52 -3.41 -11.82 -1.36
N MET A 53 -2.13 -11.63 -1.00
CA MET A 53 -1.08 -12.63 -0.87
C MET A 53 -0.09 -12.19 0.22
N SER A 54 1.04 -12.88 0.36
CA SER A 54 2.04 -12.57 1.38
C SER A 54 2.55 -11.14 1.27
N THR A 55 2.82 -10.51 2.41
CA THR A 55 3.46 -9.20 2.49
C THR A 55 4.96 -9.25 2.19
N TYR A 56 5.54 -10.45 2.05
CA TYR A 56 6.95 -10.62 1.75
C TYR A 56 7.37 -9.88 0.47
N GLY A 57 8.51 -9.18 0.53
CA GLY A 57 9.06 -8.41 -0.58
C GLY A 57 8.51 -6.98 -0.73
N TRP A 58 7.33 -6.68 -0.18
CA TRP A 58 6.71 -5.35 -0.30
C TRP A 58 7.43 -4.23 0.48
N THR A 59 8.28 -4.58 1.44
CA THR A 59 9.06 -3.61 2.24
C THR A 59 10.02 -2.75 1.40
N ARG A 60 10.34 -3.18 0.17
CA ARG A 60 11.10 -2.37 -0.81
C ARG A 60 10.27 -1.24 -1.44
N TYR A 61 8.95 -1.40 -1.52
CA TYR A 61 8.05 -0.50 -2.27
C TYR A 61 6.99 0.18 -1.39
N ALA A 62 6.87 -0.19 -0.12
CA ALA A 62 5.92 0.37 0.83
C ALA A 62 6.49 0.40 2.25
N HIS A 63 5.99 1.34 3.05
CA HIS A 63 6.35 1.46 4.46
C HIS A 63 5.54 0.51 5.36
N GLU A 64 4.35 0.16 4.91
CA GLU A 64 3.43 -0.76 5.56
C GLU A 64 2.77 -1.63 4.49
N SER A 65 2.45 -2.88 4.84
CA SER A 65 1.88 -3.84 3.90
C SER A 65 0.60 -4.46 4.43
N ILE A 66 -0.44 -4.46 3.60
CA ILE A 66 -1.72 -5.12 3.89
C ILE A 66 -1.82 -6.32 2.97
N GLY A 67 -1.71 -7.52 3.55
CA GLY A 67 -1.89 -8.76 2.82
C GLY A 67 -2.32 -9.93 3.70
N ILE A 68 -2.03 -11.13 3.24
CA ILE A 68 -2.42 -12.40 3.87
C ILE A 68 -1.15 -13.22 4.12
N ASP A 69 -0.70 -13.25 5.37
CA ASP A 69 0.47 -14.03 5.81
C ASP A 69 0.09 -15.35 6.51
N THR A 70 -1.13 -15.82 6.25
CA THR A 70 -1.66 -17.10 6.73
C THR A 70 -2.23 -17.89 5.56
N PHE A 71 -2.62 -19.13 5.79
CA PHE A 71 -3.32 -19.90 4.75
C PHE A 71 -4.71 -19.32 4.46
N GLY A 72 -5.20 -19.62 3.25
CA GLY A 72 -6.53 -19.20 2.81
C GLY A 72 -7.66 -19.84 3.63
N VAL A 73 -8.88 -19.37 3.37
CA VAL A 73 -10.11 -19.93 3.92
C VAL A 73 -10.99 -20.44 2.78
N SER A 74 -11.73 -21.52 3.04
CA SER A 74 -12.73 -22.02 2.10
C SER A 74 -14.01 -21.19 2.23
N GLY A 75 -14.50 -20.65 1.11
CA GLY A 75 -15.75 -19.91 1.07
C GLY A 75 -15.84 -18.94 -0.10
N PRO A 76 -16.99 -18.26 -0.27
CA PRO A 76 -17.16 -17.26 -1.30
C PRO A 76 -16.16 -16.11 -1.15
N TYR A 77 -15.68 -15.59 -2.29
CA TYR A 77 -14.68 -14.52 -2.35
C TYR A 77 -14.97 -13.32 -1.43
N LYS A 78 -16.23 -12.85 -1.38
CA LYS A 78 -16.61 -11.69 -0.56
C LYS A 78 -16.43 -11.95 0.93
N GLU A 79 -16.79 -13.14 1.40
CA GLU A 79 -16.65 -13.52 2.81
C GLU A 79 -15.17 -13.75 3.15
N ALA A 80 -14.41 -14.37 2.25
CA ALA A 80 -12.97 -14.52 2.42
C ALA A 80 -12.25 -13.16 2.52
N TYR A 81 -12.58 -12.21 1.64
CA TYR A 81 -12.01 -10.87 1.67
C TYR A 81 -12.40 -10.11 2.94
N LYS A 82 -13.65 -10.22 3.37
CA LYS A 82 -14.11 -9.65 4.65
C LYS A 82 -13.36 -10.27 5.84
N HIS A 83 -13.16 -11.59 5.84
CA HIS A 83 -12.40 -12.29 6.88
C HIS A 83 -10.96 -11.76 7.00
N PHE A 84 -10.27 -11.57 5.87
CA PHE A 84 -8.91 -11.01 5.85
C PHE A 84 -8.85 -9.48 5.97
N GLY A 85 -9.99 -8.79 6.07
CA GLY A 85 -10.05 -7.34 6.15
C GLY A 85 -9.62 -6.63 4.86
N LEU A 86 -9.73 -7.31 3.72
CA LEU A 86 -9.50 -6.78 2.37
C LEU A 86 -10.77 -6.13 1.81
N ILE A 87 -11.38 -5.24 2.60
CA ILE A 87 -12.55 -4.45 2.20
C ILE A 87 -12.25 -2.96 2.37
N PRO A 88 -12.86 -2.07 1.56
CA PRO A 88 -12.47 -0.68 1.48
C PRO A 88 -12.40 0.04 2.83
N ASP A 89 -13.40 -0.17 3.71
CA ASP A 89 -13.46 0.48 5.02
C ASP A 89 -12.31 0.06 5.94
N VAL A 90 -12.02 -1.25 6.01
CA VAL A 90 -10.95 -1.79 6.84
C VAL A 90 -9.57 -1.37 6.33
N VAL A 91 -9.38 -1.35 5.00
CA VAL A 91 -8.14 -0.84 4.39
C VAL A 91 -8.00 0.66 4.67
N ALA A 92 -9.07 1.45 4.56
CA ALA A 92 -9.04 2.88 4.88
C ALA A 92 -8.64 3.12 6.35
N ASP A 93 -9.15 2.33 7.29
CA ASP A 93 -8.77 2.40 8.70
C ASP A 93 -7.31 2.09 8.95
N LYS A 94 -6.77 1.05 8.28
CA LYS A 94 -5.33 0.74 8.34
C LYS A 94 -4.48 1.88 7.77
N VAL A 95 -4.85 2.42 6.60
CA VAL A 95 -4.14 3.55 5.99
C VAL A 95 -4.16 4.79 6.89
N LYS A 96 -5.28 5.09 7.56
CA LYS A 96 -5.37 6.18 8.54
C LYS A 96 -4.38 6.03 9.68
N LYS A 97 -4.19 4.82 10.20
CA LYS A 97 -3.20 4.55 11.25
C LYS A 97 -1.77 4.83 10.77
N VAL A 98 -1.45 4.45 9.54
CA VAL A 98 -0.14 4.75 8.93
C VAL A 98 0.06 6.26 8.76
N VAL A 99 -0.94 6.98 8.27
CA VAL A 99 -0.88 8.44 8.14
C VAL A 99 -0.70 9.11 9.50
N ALA A 100 -1.44 8.68 10.52
CA ALA A 100 -1.33 9.21 11.87
C ALA A 100 0.06 8.95 12.49
N PHE A 101 0.61 7.74 12.28
CA PHE A 101 1.96 7.38 12.71
C PHE A 101 3.00 8.33 12.09
N TYR A 102 3.04 8.46 10.77
CA TYR A 102 4.03 9.30 10.11
C TYR A 102 3.85 10.80 10.35
N LYS A 103 2.61 11.25 10.62
CA LYS A 103 2.36 12.62 11.09
C LYS A 103 2.99 12.88 12.47
N LYS A 104 2.96 11.87 13.36
CA LYS A 104 3.59 11.95 14.68
C LYS A 104 5.12 11.93 14.56
N GLU A 105 5.67 11.05 13.72
CA GLU A 105 7.13 10.93 13.51
C GLU A 105 7.72 12.13 12.78
N ARG A 106 6.91 12.92 12.06
CA ARG A 106 7.33 14.09 11.25
C ARG A 106 8.39 13.77 10.20
N PHE A 107 8.57 12.50 9.88
CA PHE A 107 9.56 12.01 8.93
C PHE A 107 9.07 10.73 8.27
N VAL A 108 9.13 10.68 6.93
CA VAL A 108 8.86 9.48 6.14
C VAL A 108 10.16 9.13 5.39
N PRO A 109 10.77 7.96 5.65
CA PRO A 109 11.96 7.53 4.94
C PRO A 109 11.75 7.43 3.43
N SER A 110 12.76 7.74 2.62
CA SER A 110 12.71 7.50 1.18
C SER A 110 12.82 5.99 0.89
N LEU A 111 11.85 5.44 0.16
CA LEU A 111 11.90 4.06 -0.33
C LEU A 111 12.93 3.91 -1.46
N VAL A 112 12.92 4.84 -2.41
CA VAL A 112 13.80 4.79 -3.59
C VAL A 112 15.25 4.88 -3.17
N ARG A 113 15.63 5.88 -2.37
CA ARG A 113 17.03 6.05 -1.92
C ARG A 113 17.52 4.92 -1.02
N LYS A 114 16.60 4.26 -0.30
CA LYS A 114 16.95 3.16 0.61
C LYS A 114 17.21 1.86 -0.13
N TYR A 115 16.42 1.54 -1.15
CA TYR A 115 16.41 0.21 -1.78
C TYR A 115 16.87 0.19 -3.24
N PHE A 116 17.07 1.35 -3.87
CA PHE A 116 17.37 1.48 -5.29
C PHE A 116 18.50 2.50 -5.46
N HIS A 117 19.73 1.99 -5.36
CA HIS A 117 20.97 2.72 -5.63
C HIS A 117 21.46 2.43 -7.05
#